data_AF-A0A7C9HKA1-F1
#
_entry.id   AF-A0A7C9HKA1-F1
#
_cell.length_a   1.000
_cell.length_b   1.000
_cell.length_c   1.000
_cell.angle_alpha   90.00
_cell.angle_beta   90.00
_cell.angle_gamma   90.00
#
_symmetry.space_group_name_H-M   'P 1'
#
loop_
_entity.id
_entity.type
_entity.pdbx_description
1 polymer ?
#
loop_
_entity_poly.entity_id
_entity_poly.type
_entity_poly.pdbx_seq_one_letter_code
_entity_poly.pdbx_strand_id
1 'polypeptide(L)'
;MLAGTTSASARANNATATRSPARADERRIDRRTGLRIPVASTQCAANGRRGANQALHWRPARRSPAVSDVALPSWSAVHDAIAAQRLGVTPAELHGSLIGWFAGGGEDTPDWLARVMADDALPQIPSGNALDALRAASAGQLEDRGFSFELLLPDADTTLGERSGALFDWCRGFLGGFGLAAGENPPLSEEGSEALADLARLAAATAQDDGDEDDEDALAEIEEFVRVASLLLHGDCVLAPRHRKQFN
;
A
#
# COMPACT_ATOMS: atom_id res chain seq x y z
N MET A 1 -28.94 -48.78 66.79
CA MET A 1 -28.92 -47.32 66.53
C MET A 1 -29.78 -47.09 65.29
N LEU A 2 -31.10 -46.97 65.48
CA LEU A 2 -31.88 -45.71 65.44
C LEU A 2 -31.72 -44.99 64.10
N ALA A 3 -32.69 -45.18 63.17
CA ALA A 3 -33.85 -44.29 62.95
C ALA A 3 -33.44 -43.02 62.15
N GLY A 4 -34.17 -42.52 61.17
CA GLY A 4 -35.51 -42.79 60.69
C GLY A 4 -35.83 -41.85 59.51
N THR A 5 -36.90 -42.20 58.83
CA THR A 5 -37.66 -41.52 57.77
C THR A 5 -38.04 -40.06 58.06
N THR A 6 -38.20 -39.22 57.01
CA THR A 6 -39.42 -38.40 56.67
C THR A 6 -39.10 -37.46 55.48
N SER A 7 -39.87 -37.46 54.38
CA SER A 7 -41.18 -36.77 54.13
C SER A 7 -41.02 -35.25 53.98
N ALA A 8 -41.04 -34.68 52.77
CA ALA A 8 -42.20 -34.24 51.97
C ALA A 8 -42.69 -32.81 52.27
N SER A 9 -43.10 -32.14 51.18
CA SER A 9 -44.08 -31.05 51.13
C SER A 9 -43.64 -29.65 51.56
N ALA A 10 -43.73 -28.67 50.65
CA ALA A 10 -44.94 -27.84 50.54
C ALA A 10 -44.68 -26.59 49.67
N ARG A 11 -45.63 -26.32 48.79
CA ARG A 11 -45.85 -25.06 48.06
C ARG A 11 -46.10 -23.90 49.03
N ALA A 12 -45.70 -22.70 48.64
CA ALA A 12 -46.50 -21.50 48.90
C ALA A 12 -46.20 -20.42 47.85
N ASN A 13 -47.21 -20.14 47.02
CA ASN A 13 -47.35 -18.90 46.28
C ASN A 13 -47.68 -17.77 47.28
N ASN A 14 -47.20 -16.55 47.04
CA ASN A 14 -48.07 -15.39 47.22
C ASN A 14 -47.70 -14.23 46.30
N ALA A 15 -48.74 -13.53 45.89
CA ALA A 15 -48.84 -12.61 44.79
C ALA A 15 -48.72 -11.14 45.22
N THR A 16 -48.71 -10.29 44.18
CA THR A 16 -49.24 -8.91 44.12
C THR A 16 -48.42 -7.79 44.76
N ALA A 17 -47.85 -6.93 43.89
CA ALA A 17 -47.99 -5.48 44.03
C ALA A 17 -47.78 -4.77 42.68
N THR A 18 -48.84 -4.13 42.23
CA THR A 18 -48.98 -3.18 41.12
C THR A 18 -48.11 -1.93 41.28
N ARG A 19 -47.46 -1.46 40.20
CA ARG A 19 -47.39 -0.04 39.79
C ARG A 19 -46.50 0.14 38.54
N SER A 20 -47.13 0.46 37.41
CA SER A 20 -46.57 1.38 36.38
C SER A 20 -46.90 2.81 36.84
N PRO A 21 -46.27 3.93 36.40
CA PRO A 21 -45.50 4.11 35.15
C PRO A 21 -44.22 4.98 35.28
N ALA A 22 -43.28 4.86 34.33
CA ALA A 22 -42.43 5.98 33.88
C ALA A 22 -41.61 5.56 32.66
N ARG A 23 -41.71 6.35 31.59
CA ARG A 23 -40.79 6.34 30.44
C ARG A 23 -39.39 6.74 30.93
N ALA A 24 -38.37 5.95 30.56
CA ALA A 24 -36.96 6.34 30.54
C ALA A 24 -36.28 5.47 29.45
N ASP A 25 -36.03 6.03 28.28
CA ASP A 25 -34.70 6.55 27.89
C ASP A 25 -33.71 5.39 27.66
N GLU A 26 -33.79 4.80 26.47
CA GLU A 26 -32.86 3.79 25.98
C GLU A 26 -31.48 4.42 25.74
N ARG A 27 -30.68 4.50 26.82
CA ARG A 27 -29.22 4.57 26.72
C ARG A 27 -28.64 3.25 27.20
N ARG A 28 -28.51 2.29 26.28
CA ARG A 28 -27.68 1.10 26.50
C ARG A 28 -26.23 1.46 26.19
N ILE A 29 -25.48 1.66 27.26
CA ILE A 29 -24.03 1.81 27.29
C ILE A 29 -23.42 0.49 26.83
N ASP A 30 -22.70 0.49 25.70
CA ASP A 30 -21.77 -0.58 25.36
C ASP A 30 -20.44 -0.33 26.07
N ARG A 31 -19.95 -1.38 26.76
CA ARG A 31 -18.71 -1.37 27.55
C ARG A 31 -17.70 -2.28 26.87
N ARG A 32 -17.10 -1.79 25.79
CA ARG A 32 -15.80 -2.21 25.24
C ARG A 32 -15.38 -1.13 24.25
N THR A 33 -14.09 -0.80 24.22
CA THR A 33 -13.47 0.29 23.44
C THR A 33 -13.90 1.72 23.86
N GLY A 34 -13.19 2.27 24.85
CA GLY A 34 -13.31 3.67 25.26
C GLY A 34 -12.68 4.64 24.27
N LEU A 35 -13.27 4.80 23.08
CA LEU A 35 -12.91 5.88 22.16
C LEU A 35 -14.20 6.52 21.59
N ARG A 36 -14.35 7.82 21.82
CA ARG A 36 -15.52 8.61 21.39
C ARG A 36 -15.21 9.20 20.02
N ILE A 37 -16.05 8.86 19.03
CA ILE A 37 -16.08 9.50 17.71
C ILE A 37 -16.78 10.86 17.86
N PRO A 38 -16.14 12.00 17.54
CA PRO A 38 -16.84 13.27 17.46
C PRO A 38 -17.65 13.36 16.16
N VAL A 39 -18.97 13.48 16.27
CA VAL A 39 -19.85 13.90 15.17
C VAL A 39 -19.68 15.42 15.01
N ALA A 40 -19.01 15.85 13.96
CA ALA A 40 -18.91 17.27 13.60
C ALA A 40 -20.24 17.72 12.98
N SER A 41 -21.04 18.41 13.80
CA SER A 41 -22.19 19.17 13.35
C SER A 41 -21.72 20.46 12.68
N THR A 42 -21.84 20.55 11.35
CA THR A 42 -21.63 21.81 10.62
C THR A 42 -22.98 22.36 10.18
N GLN A 43 -23.53 23.25 11.00
CA GLN A 43 -24.48 24.25 10.55
C GLN A 43 -23.70 25.39 9.90
N CYS A 44 -23.83 25.55 8.59
CA CYS A 44 -23.45 26.78 7.92
C CYS A 44 -24.63 27.29 7.09
N ALA A 45 -24.93 28.56 7.32
CA ALA A 45 -26.09 29.26 6.84
C ALA A 45 -26.11 29.39 5.32
N ALA A 46 -27.32 29.26 4.78
CA ALA A 46 -27.65 29.62 3.41
C ALA A 46 -27.35 31.11 3.15
N ASN A 47 -26.58 31.40 2.11
CA ASN A 47 -26.86 32.58 1.30
C ASN A 47 -26.47 32.32 -0.16
N GLY A 48 -27.47 32.44 -1.04
CA GLY A 48 -27.36 32.06 -2.43
C GLY A 48 -26.54 33.02 -3.27
N ARG A 49 -25.93 32.47 -4.32
CA ARG A 49 -25.72 33.13 -5.62
C ARG A 49 -25.57 32.04 -6.68
N ARG A 50 -26.40 32.15 -7.72
CA ARG A 50 -26.43 31.31 -8.92
C ARG A 50 -25.10 31.46 -9.67
N GLY A 51 -24.52 30.35 -10.12
CA GLY A 51 -23.36 30.33 -11.01
C GLY A 51 -23.11 28.96 -11.59
N ALA A 52 -23.49 28.80 -12.86
CA ALA A 52 -23.09 27.80 -13.87
C ALA A 52 -22.54 26.42 -13.41
N ASN A 53 -23.33 25.37 -13.70
CA ASN A 53 -22.85 24.01 -13.88
C ASN A 53 -21.76 23.97 -14.97
N GLN A 54 -20.52 23.67 -14.58
CA GLN A 54 -19.52 23.11 -15.49
C GLN A 54 -19.06 21.78 -14.89
N ALA A 55 -19.57 20.70 -15.47
CA ALA A 55 -19.02 19.38 -15.26
C ALA A 55 -17.58 19.39 -15.79
N LEU A 56 -16.62 19.27 -14.88
CA LEU A 56 -15.23 18.99 -15.20
C LEU A 56 -15.19 17.55 -15.74
N HIS A 57 -15.33 17.43 -17.05
CA HIS A 57 -14.99 16.22 -17.77
C HIS A 57 -13.46 16.13 -17.77
N TRP A 58 -12.91 15.31 -16.87
CA TRP A 58 -11.50 14.92 -16.95
C TRP A 58 -11.26 14.25 -18.31
N ARG A 59 -10.36 14.82 -19.11
CA ARG A 59 -9.85 14.18 -20.34
C ARG A 59 -8.41 13.80 -20.04
N PRO A 60 -7.99 12.54 -20.23
CA PRO A 60 -6.60 12.19 -20.09
C PRO A 60 -5.77 13.04 -21.07
N ALA A 61 -4.77 13.73 -20.56
CA ALA A 61 -3.88 14.55 -21.36
C ALA A 61 -3.21 13.65 -22.41
N ARG A 62 -3.33 14.01 -23.69
CA ARG A 62 -2.52 13.35 -24.73
C ARG A 62 -1.05 13.65 -24.42
N ARG A 63 -0.25 12.61 -24.15
CA ARG A 63 1.22 12.72 -23.99
C ARG A 63 1.79 13.43 -25.23
N SER A 64 2.47 14.56 -25.02
CA SER A 64 3.34 15.17 -26.03
C SER A 64 4.67 14.39 -26.08
N PRO A 65 5.26 14.14 -27.25
CA PRO A 65 6.44 13.30 -27.35
C PRO A 65 7.70 14.14 -27.12
N ALA A 66 8.21 14.12 -25.89
CA ALA A 66 9.59 14.46 -25.55
C ALA A 66 9.89 14.00 -24.10
N VAL A 67 9.92 12.69 -23.88
CA VAL A 67 10.42 12.05 -22.65
C VAL A 67 11.21 10.83 -23.10
N SER A 68 12.32 10.50 -22.45
CA SER A 68 13.09 9.29 -22.73
C SER A 68 12.16 8.08 -22.59
N ASP A 69 11.72 7.50 -23.71
CA ASP A 69 10.75 6.39 -23.79
C ASP A 69 11.38 5.06 -23.33
N VAL A 70 11.88 4.99 -22.10
CA VAL A 70 12.25 3.70 -21.50
C VAL A 70 11.03 3.14 -20.78
N ALA A 71 10.14 2.56 -21.58
CA ALA A 71 8.95 1.86 -21.09
C ALA A 71 9.36 0.59 -20.32
N LEU A 72 8.59 0.25 -19.28
CA LEU A 72 8.75 -1.01 -18.60
C LEU A 72 8.47 -2.18 -19.57
N PRO A 73 9.17 -3.32 -19.43
CA PRO A 73 8.78 -4.55 -20.12
C PRO A 73 7.38 -5.00 -19.68
N SER A 74 6.68 -5.77 -20.52
CA SER A 74 5.34 -6.26 -20.17
C SER A 74 5.38 -7.19 -18.96
N TRP A 75 4.27 -7.23 -18.22
CA TRP A 75 4.06 -8.16 -17.10
C TRP A 75 4.45 -9.60 -17.47
N SER A 76 3.97 -10.09 -18.61
CA SER A 76 4.25 -11.44 -19.11
C SER A 76 5.73 -11.69 -19.40
N ALA A 77 6.43 -10.72 -19.99
CA ALA A 77 7.86 -10.88 -20.30
C ALA A 77 8.70 -10.97 -19.03
N VAL A 78 8.37 -10.17 -18.01
CA VAL A 78 9.04 -10.23 -16.70
C VAL A 78 8.70 -11.55 -15.99
N HIS A 79 7.44 -11.95 -16.00
CA HIS A 79 7.00 -13.23 -15.42
C HIS A 79 7.75 -14.43 -16.03
N ASP A 80 7.85 -14.50 -17.36
CA ASP A 80 8.55 -15.58 -18.05
C ASP A 80 10.05 -15.60 -17.73
N ALA A 81 10.66 -14.41 -17.62
CA ALA A 81 12.07 -14.29 -17.25
C ALA A 81 12.33 -14.68 -15.79
N ILE A 82 11.44 -14.31 -14.87
CA ILE A 82 11.44 -14.78 -13.47
C ILE A 82 11.39 -16.31 -13.42
N ALA A 83 10.45 -16.92 -14.15
CA ALA A 83 10.28 -18.36 -14.20
C ALA A 83 11.52 -19.08 -14.76
N ALA A 84 12.15 -18.51 -15.79
CA ALA A 84 13.40 -19.03 -16.36
C ALA A 84 14.56 -19.02 -15.36
N GLN A 85 14.60 -18.04 -14.46
CA GLN A 85 15.57 -17.96 -13.35
C GLN A 85 15.14 -18.74 -12.11
N ARG A 86 13.91 -19.31 -12.10
CA ARG A 86 13.32 -20.06 -10.97
C ARG A 86 13.23 -19.23 -9.68
N LEU A 87 12.99 -17.92 -9.80
CA LEU A 87 12.81 -17.07 -8.63
C LEU A 87 11.41 -17.29 -8.04
N GLY A 88 11.32 -17.24 -6.71
CA GLY A 88 10.07 -17.44 -5.96
C GLY A 88 9.25 -16.17 -5.74
N VAL A 89 9.32 -15.20 -6.65
CA VAL A 89 8.70 -13.87 -6.51
C VAL A 89 7.79 -13.55 -7.70
N THR A 90 6.85 -12.62 -7.50
CA THR A 90 6.01 -12.10 -8.60
C THR A 90 6.72 -10.98 -9.37
N PRO A 91 6.26 -10.62 -10.58
CA PRO A 91 6.79 -9.44 -11.29
C PRO A 91 6.67 -8.16 -10.46
N ALA A 92 5.55 -7.97 -9.76
CA ALA A 92 5.33 -6.82 -8.89
C ALA A 92 6.33 -6.79 -7.73
N GLU A 93 6.50 -7.91 -7.02
CA GLU A 93 7.42 -8.01 -5.89
C GLU A 93 8.88 -7.79 -6.32
N LEU A 94 9.30 -8.37 -7.44
CA LEU A 94 10.66 -8.16 -7.96
C LEU A 94 10.89 -6.69 -8.36
N HIS A 95 9.93 -6.08 -9.04
CA HIS A 95 10.02 -4.67 -9.41
C HIS A 95 10.06 -3.77 -8.17
N GLY A 96 9.20 -4.04 -7.18
CA GLY A 96 9.24 -3.37 -5.89
C GLY A 96 10.62 -3.47 -5.25
N SER A 97 11.18 -4.67 -5.17
CA SER A 97 12.52 -4.92 -4.60
C SER A 97 13.62 -4.13 -5.31
N LEU A 98 13.57 -4.07 -6.64
CA LEU A 98 14.52 -3.29 -7.44
C LEU A 98 14.39 -1.78 -7.21
N ILE A 99 13.16 -1.28 -7.16
CA ILE A 99 12.89 0.14 -6.89
C ILE A 99 13.29 0.50 -5.47
N GLY A 100 13.01 -0.35 -4.48
CA GLY A 100 13.45 -0.18 -3.11
C GLY A 100 14.97 -0.12 -3.00
N TRP A 101 15.68 -1.04 -3.66
CA TRP A 101 17.14 -1.05 -3.74
C TRP A 101 17.69 0.28 -4.26
N PHE A 102 17.18 0.77 -5.39
CA PHE A 102 17.61 2.05 -5.95
C PHE A 102 17.22 3.23 -5.06
N ALA A 103 16.00 3.25 -4.52
CA ALA A 103 15.54 4.29 -3.60
C ALA A 103 16.41 4.36 -2.33
N GLY A 104 16.90 3.22 -1.84
CA GLY A 104 17.82 3.15 -0.71
C GLY A 104 19.28 3.51 -1.03
N GLY A 105 19.61 3.80 -2.30
CA GLY A 105 20.97 4.15 -2.74
C GLY A 105 21.83 2.95 -3.13
N GLY A 106 21.21 1.80 -3.39
CA GLY A 106 21.87 0.63 -3.94
C GLY A 106 22.45 0.89 -5.33
N GLU A 107 23.59 0.28 -5.63
CA GLU A 107 24.29 0.49 -6.90
C GLU A 107 23.63 -0.26 -8.06
N ASP A 108 23.59 0.38 -9.23
CA ASP A 108 23.19 -0.24 -10.50
C ASP A 108 24.36 -1.01 -11.10
N THR A 109 24.41 -2.31 -10.84
CA THR A 109 25.53 -3.20 -11.16
C THR A 109 25.06 -4.44 -11.93
N PRO A 110 25.93 -5.11 -12.71
CA PRO A 110 25.54 -6.31 -13.45
C PRO A 110 25.03 -7.47 -12.58
N ASP A 111 25.42 -7.51 -11.30
CA ASP A 111 24.99 -8.46 -10.27
C ASP A 111 23.77 -7.98 -9.44
N TRP A 112 23.06 -6.94 -9.90
CA TRP A 112 21.92 -6.36 -9.18
C TRP A 112 20.91 -7.40 -8.68
N LEU A 113 20.62 -8.44 -9.46
CA LEU A 113 19.61 -9.43 -9.11
C LEU A 113 20.03 -10.23 -7.87
N ALA A 114 21.30 -10.63 -7.79
CA ALA A 114 21.85 -11.30 -6.62
C ALA A 114 21.75 -10.41 -5.37
N ARG A 115 21.99 -9.10 -5.52
CA ARG A 115 21.91 -8.14 -4.41
C ARG A 115 20.48 -7.90 -3.93
N VAL A 116 19.57 -7.65 -4.87
CA VAL A 116 18.14 -7.38 -4.58
C VAL A 116 17.47 -8.61 -3.97
N MET A 117 17.82 -9.81 -4.43
CA MET A 117 17.30 -11.08 -3.90
C MET A 117 18.07 -11.61 -2.69
N ALA A 118 19.17 -10.95 -2.29
CA ALA A 118 20.11 -11.42 -1.27
C ALA A 118 20.55 -12.89 -1.48
N ASP A 119 20.83 -13.26 -2.73
CA ASP A 119 21.26 -14.60 -3.14
C ASP A 119 22.46 -14.51 -4.11
N ASP A 120 23.66 -14.69 -3.54
CA ASP A 120 24.94 -14.66 -4.27
C ASP A 120 25.09 -15.80 -5.31
N ALA A 121 24.21 -16.81 -5.29
CA ALA A 121 24.22 -17.88 -6.28
C ALA A 121 23.52 -17.50 -7.59
N LEU A 122 22.77 -16.40 -7.62
CA LEU A 122 22.08 -15.95 -8.83
C LEU A 122 23.07 -15.43 -9.88
N PRO A 123 22.91 -15.85 -11.15
CA PRO A 123 23.80 -15.39 -12.21
C PRO A 123 23.50 -13.93 -12.58
N GLN A 124 24.48 -13.29 -13.20
CA GLN A 124 24.25 -12.01 -13.88
C GLN A 124 23.22 -12.18 -15.00
N ILE A 125 22.33 -11.20 -15.11
CA ILE A 125 21.32 -11.19 -16.15
C ILE A 125 21.93 -10.69 -17.47
N PRO A 126 21.86 -11.47 -18.57
CA PRO A 126 22.39 -11.04 -19.85
C PRO A 126 21.64 -9.82 -20.42
N SER A 127 22.36 -8.97 -21.15
CA SER A 127 21.74 -7.86 -21.88
C SER A 127 20.66 -8.35 -22.85
N GLY A 128 19.55 -7.61 -22.91
CA GLY A 128 18.39 -7.96 -23.73
C GLY A 128 17.42 -8.97 -23.10
N ASN A 129 17.71 -9.46 -21.88
CA ASN A 129 16.73 -10.15 -21.06
C ASN A 129 15.69 -9.16 -20.49
N ALA A 130 14.45 -9.60 -20.31
CA ALA A 130 13.39 -8.75 -19.76
C ALA A 130 13.71 -8.20 -18.36
N LEU A 131 14.47 -8.93 -17.53
CA LEU A 131 14.90 -8.46 -16.22
C LEU A 131 15.98 -7.36 -16.32
N ASP A 132 16.86 -7.42 -17.33
CA ASP A 132 17.81 -6.33 -17.58
C ASP A 132 17.10 -5.09 -18.15
N ALA A 133 16.10 -5.30 -19.01
CA ALA A 133 15.23 -4.22 -19.49
C ALA A 133 14.43 -3.58 -18.34
N LEU A 134 13.91 -4.39 -17.41
CA LEU A 134 13.24 -3.92 -16.18
C LEU A 134 14.18 -3.01 -15.38
N ARG A 135 15.39 -3.49 -15.07
CA ARG A 135 16.43 -2.70 -14.37
C ARG A 135 16.72 -1.38 -15.07
N ALA A 136 17.01 -1.42 -16.36
CA ALA A 136 17.36 -0.22 -17.12
C ALA A 136 16.22 0.80 -17.15
N ALA A 137 14.97 0.34 -17.33
CA ALA A 137 13.77 1.18 -17.29
C ALA A 137 13.55 1.79 -15.91
N SER A 138 13.58 0.97 -14.85
CA SER A 138 13.41 1.41 -13.46
C SER A 138 14.44 2.47 -13.06
N ALA A 139 15.72 2.25 -13.37
CA ALA A 139 16.78 3.22 -13.08
C ALA A 139 16.57 4.54 -13.84
N GLY A 140 16.25 4.46 -15.15
CA GLY A 140 15.99 5.65 -15.97
C GLY A 140 14.77 6.45 -15.51
N GLN A 141 13.69 5.78 -15.11
CA GLN A 141 12.46 6.41 -14.66
C GLN A 141 12.59 7.10 -13.29
N LEU A 142 13.37 6.54 -12.36
CA LEU A 142 13.62 7.17 -11.04
C LEU A 142 14.47 8.44 -11.14
N GLU A 143 15.29 8.57 -12.19
CA GLU A 143 16.10 9.76 -12.45
C GLU A 143 15.39 10.78 -13.37
N ASP A 144 14.24 10.43 -13.96
CA ASP A 144 13.51 11.31 -14.86
C ASP A 144 12.84 12.47 -14.12
N ARG A 145 13.07 13.69 -14.63
CA ARG A 145 12.48 14.93 -14.08
C ARG A 145 11.03 15.15 -14.52
N GLY A 146 10.57 14.39 -15.52
CA GLY A 146 9.17 14.38 -15.97
C GLY A 146 8.24 13.60 -15.06
N PHE A 147 8.74 12.98 -13.98
CA PHE A 147 7.97 12.13 -13.06
C PHE A 147 7.28 10.95 -13.78
N SER A 148 7.95 10.37 -14.79
CA SER A 148 7.44 9.27 -15.61
C SER A 148 7.56 7.88 -14.95
N PHE A 149 7.87 7.81 -13.66
CA PHE A 149 7.95 6.55 -12.93
C PHE A 149 6.60 5.86 -12.88
N GLU A 150 6.57 4.58 -13.26
CA GLU A 150 5.39 3.73 -13.32
C GLU A 150 5.61 2.48 -12.45
N LEU A 151 4.53 1.93 -11.88
CA LEU A 151 4.57 0.66 -11.17
C LEU A 151 4.39 -0.49 -12.17
N LEU A 152 5.01 -1.64 -11.90
CA LEU A 152 4.82 -2.86 -12.68
C LEU A 152 3.74 -3.69 -11.97
N LEU A 153 2.50 -3.55 -12.43
CA LEU A 153 1.32 -4.19 -11.88
C LEU A 153 0.59 -5.01 -12.96
N PRO A 154 -0.30 -5.94 -12.59
CA PRO A 154 -1.16 -6.63 -13.55
C PRO A 154 -2.02 -5.64 -14.35
N ASP A 155 -2.45 -6.06 -15.54
CA ASP A 155 -3.27 -5.24 -16.41
C ASP A 155 -4.64 -4.89 -15.77
N ALA A 156 -5.23 -3.77 -16.18
CA ALA A 156 -6.48 -3.24 -15.61
C ALA A 156 -7.72 -4.15 -15.83
N ASP A 157 -7.61 -5.18 -16.66
CA ASP A 157 -8.67 -6.18 -16.89
C ASP A 157 -8.61 -7.38 -15.92
N THR A 158 -7.55 -7.48 -15.10
CA THR A 158 -7.47 -8.45 -13.99
C THR A 158 -8.48 -8.12 -12.88
N THR A 159 -8.65 -9.00 -11.90
CA THR A 159 -9.56 -8.70 -10.78
C THR A 159 -8.97 -7.65 -9.84
N LEU A 160 -9.82 -6.90 -9.13
CA LEU A 160 -9.38 -5.94 -8.12
C LEU A 160 -8.53 -6.61 -7.02
N GLY A 161 -8.92 -7.81 -6.58
CA GLY A 161 -8.17 -8.61 -5.61
C GLY A 161 -6.76 -8.95 -6.09
N GLU A 162 -6.61 -9.33 -7.36
CA GLU A 162 -5.30 -9.61 -7.96
C GLU A 162 -4.42 -8.35 -8.06
N ARG A 163 -4.99 -7.21 -8.49
CA ARG A 163 -4.22 -5.95 -8.60
C ARG A 163 -3.80 -5.41 -7.23
N SER A 164 -4.73 -5.33 -6.28
CA SER A 164 -4.43 -4.88 -4.92
C SER A 164 -3.44 -5.81 -4.22
N GLY A 165 -3.58 -7.13 -4.41
CA GLY A 165 -2.61 -8.11 -3.94
C GLY A 165 -1.21 -7.87 -4.50
N ALA A 166 -1.12 -7.68 -5.82
CA ALA A 166 0.15 -7.37 -6.48
C ALA A 166 0.75 -6.04 -5.99
N LEU A 167 -0.05 -5.02 -5.70
CA LEU A 167 0.43 -3.76 -5.12
C LEU A 167 0.98 -3.95 -3.70
N PHE A 168 0.35 -4.78 -2.88
CA PHE A 168 0.86 -5.11 -1.54
C PHE A 168 2.16 -5.91 -1.62
N ASP A 169 2.26 -6.86 -2.56
CA ASP A 169 3.51 -7.59 -2.85
C ASP A 169 4.61 -6.66 -3.36
N TRP A 170 4.25 -5.69 -4.20
CA TRP A 170 5.16 -4.64 -4.63
C TRP A 170 5.72 -3.86 -3.43
N CYS A 171 4.87 -3.47 -2.47
CA CYS A 171 5.29 -2.78 -1.25
C CYS A 171 6.21 -3.65 -0.39
N ARG A 172 5.93 -4.96 -0.28
CA ARG A 172 6.81 -5.92 0.43
C ARG A 172 8.19 -5.98 -0.19
N GLY A 173 8.24 -6.13 -1.51
CA GLY A 173 9.48 -6.10 -2.28
C GLY A 173 10.24 -4.80 -2.04
N PHE A 174 9.57 -3.64 -2.19
CA PHE A 174 10.15 -2.33 -1.96
C PHE A 174 10.82 -2.21 -0.60
N LEU A 175 10.13 -2.58 0.48
CA LEU A 175 10.69 -2.52 1.83
C LEU A 175 11.90 -3.43 2.01
N GLY A 176 11.86 -4.64 1.43
CA GLY A 176 12.99 -5.57 1.44
C GLY A 176 14.23 -4.98 0.75
N GLY A 177 14.07 -4.53 -0.50
CA GLY A 177 15.15 -3.92 -1.27
C GLY A 177 15.69 -2.63 -0.64
N PHE A 178 14.78 -1.77 -0.14
CA PHE A 178 15.15 -0.52 0.52
C PHE A 178 15.95 -0.78 1.81
N GLY A 179 15.51 -1.73 2.65
CA GLY A 179 16.22 -2.09 3.87
C GLY A 179 17.62 -2.66 3.60
N LEU A 180 17.77 -3.46 2.54
CA LEU A 180 19.08 -4.00 2.12
C LEU A 180 20.04 -2.90 1.67
N ALA A 181 19.56 -1.89 0.94
CA ALA A 181 20.39 -0.81 0.42
C ALA A 181 20.69 0.29 1.45
N ALA A 182 19.65 0.77 2.14
CA ALA A 182 19.73 1.97 2.97
C ALA A 182 20.23 1.69 4.40
N GLY A 183 20.12 0.44 4.86
CA GLY A 183 20.51 0.03 6.21
C GLY A 183 19.61 0.58 7.32
N GLU A 184 20.12 0.58 8.54
CA GLU A 184 19.32 0.86 9.75
C GLU A 184 18.91 2.35 9.90
N ASN A 185 19.72 3.28 9.41
CA ASN A 185 19.54 4.72 9.65
C ASN A 185 19.59 5.51 8.32
N PRO A 186 18.61 5.33 7.42
CA PRO A 186 18.54 6.09 6.18
C PRO A 186 18.30 7.58 6.48
N PRO A 187 18.85 8.52 5.67
CA PRO A 187 18.74 9.96 5.89
C PRO A 187 17.38 10.51 5.44
N LEU A 188 16.29 9.94 5.95
CA LEU A 188 14.93 10.30 5.57
C LEU A 188 14.50 11.63 6.20
N SER A 189 13.66 12.37 5.47
CA SER A 189 12.85 13.45 6.00
C SER A 189 11.77 12.90 6.96
N GLU A 190 11.05 13.80 7.64
CA GLU A 190 9.90 13.41 8.46
C GLU A 190 8.81 12.78 7.58
N GLU A 191 8.53 13.42 6.44
CA GLU A 191 7.58 12.94 5.43
C GLU A 191 8.03 11.61 4.81
N GLY A 192 9.33 11.45 4.52
CA GLY A 192 9.88 10.19 4.04
C GLY A 192 9.73 9.06 5.06
N SER A 193 9.94 9.36 6.35
CA SER A 193 9.77 8.38 7.43
C SER A 193 8.30 7.94 7.58
N GLU A 194 7.36 8.88 7.45
CA GLU A 194 5.92 8.58 7.45
C GLU A 194 5.52 7.74 6.22
N ALA A 195 5.98 8.14 5.03
CA ALA A 195 5.72 7.41 3.80
C ALA A 195 6.25 5.96 3.85
N LEU A 196 7.45 5.74 4.40
CA LEU A 196 7.99 4.40 4.58
C LEU A 196 7.14 3.56 5.56
N ALA A 197 6.65 4.17 6.63
CA ALA A 197 5.77 3.51 7.58
C ALA A 197 4.39 3.17 6.98
N ASP A 198 3.87 4.00 6.10
CA ASP A 198 2.61 3.76 5.37
C ASP A 198 2.76 2.64 4.34
N LEU A 199 3.87 2.60 3.59
CA LEU A 199 4.23 1.46 2.73
C LEU A 199 4.31 0.16 3.53
N ALA A 200 4.82 0.20 4.76
CA ALA A 200 4.82 -0.96 5.66
C ALA A 200 3.43 -1.42 6.08
N ARG A 201 2.46 -0.51 6.24
CA ARG A 201 1.06 -0.87 6.50
C ARG A 201 0.41 -1.51 5.28
N LEU A 202 0.66 -0.97 4.08
CA LEU A 202 0.20 -1.57 2.82
C LEU A 202 0.80 -2.97 2.60
N ALA A 203 2.10 -3.13 2.85
CA ALA A 203 2.78 -4.42 2.80
C ALA A 203 2.25 -5.45 3.82
N ALA A 204 1.57 -5.01 4.88
CA ALA A 204 0.92 -5.88 5.85
C ALA A 204 -0.55 -6.20 5.49
N ALA A 205 -1.12 -5.52 4.50
CA ALA A 205 -2.51 -5.70 4.10
C ALA A 205 -2.72 -6.99 3.28
N THR A 206 -3.96 -7.47 3.27
CA THR A 206 -4.39 -8.63 2.47
C THR A 206 -5.49 -8.18 1.52
N ALA A 207 -5.36 -8.57 0.25
CA ALA A 207 -6.39 -8.29 -0.75
C ALA A 207 -7.72 -8.95 -0.38
N GLN A 208 -8.81 -8.31 -0.81
CA GLN A 208 -10.17 -8.81 -0.71
C GLN A 208 -10.73 -8.99 -2.12
N ASP A 209 -11.44 -10.08 -2.36
CA ASP A 209 -11.96 -10.43 -3.70
C ASP A 209 -13.28 -9.70 -4.02
N ASP A 210 -13.96 -9.16 -3.02
CA ASP A 210 -15.21 -8.43 -3.13
C ASP A 210 -14.98 -6.92 -3.00
N GLY A 211 -14.92 -6.23 -4.13
CA GLY A 211 -14.94 -4.77 -4.17
C GLY A 211 -15.87 -4.18 -5.22
N ASP A 212 -16.24 -2.93 -5.03
CA ASP A 212 -17.13 -2.16 -5.92
C ASP A 212 -16.38 -1.02 -6.66
N GLU A 213 -17.11 -0.11 -7.31
CA GLU A 213 -16.51 1.02 -8.04
C GLU A 213 -15.76 1.99 -7.11
N ASP A 214 -16.17 2.15 -5.85
CA ASP A 214 -15.48 3.03 -4.90
C ASP A 214 -14.11 2.41 -4.52
N ASP A 215 -14.00 1.08 -4.49
CA ASP A 215 -12.75 0.37 -4.24
C ASP A 215 -11.75 0.46 -5.41
N GLU A 216 -12.24 0.59 -6.65
CA GLU A 216 -11.40 0.82 -7.83
C GLU A 216 -10.73 2.20 -7.80
N ASP A 217 -11.50 3.25 -7.48
CA ASP A 217 -10.97 4.60 -7.32
C ASP A 217 -9.98 4.65 -6.15
N ALA A 218 -10.28 3.97 -5.04
CA ALA A 218 -9.37 3.86 -3.89
C ALA A 218 -8.05 3.17 -4.26
N LEU A 219 -8.08 2.10 -5.06
CA LEU A 219 -6.85 1.44 -5.52
C LEU A 219 -5.99 2.40 -6.35
N ALA A 220 -6.58 3.14 -7.29
CA ALA A 220 -5.85 4.11 -8.10
C ALA A 220 -5.19 5.21 -7.25
N GLU A 221 -5.85 5.67 -6.18
CA GLU A 221 -5.27 6.61 -5.22
C GLU A 221 -4.08 6.00 -4.46
N ILE A 222 -4.18 4.73 -4.04
CA ILE A 222 -3.09 4.02 -3.35
C ILE A 222 -1.91 3.79 -4.31
N GLU A 223 -2.16 3.43 -5.57
CA GLU A 223 -1.10 3.28 -6.58
C GLU A 223 -0.32 4.59 -6.77
N GLU A 224 -1.03 5.72 -6.89
CA GLU A 224 -0.40 7.04 -7.00
C GLU A 224 0.39 7.39 -5.72
N PHE A 225 -0.17 7.10 -4.55
CA PHE A 225 0.55 7.26 -3.28
C PHE A 225 1.86 6.48 -3.27
N VAL A 226 1.84 5.19 -3.62
CA VAL A 226 3.02 4.32 -3.65
C VAL A 226 4.06 4.87 -4.63
N ARG A 227 3.63 5.36 -5.79
CA ARG A 227 4.50 5.97 -6.80
C ARG A 227 5.21 7.23 -6.27
N VAL A 228 4.47 8.13 -5.62
CA VAL A 228 5.01 9.36 -5.03
C VAL A 228 5.91 9.07 -3.84
N ALA A 229 5.51 8.15 -2.96
CA ALA A 229 6.31 7.72 -1.81
C ALA A 229 7.68 7.17 -2.26
N SER A 230 7.70 6.36 -3.32
CA SER A 230 8.95 5.81 -3.88
C SER A 230 9.90 6.90 -4.37
N LEU A 231 9.37 7.91 -5.06
CA LEU A 231 10.15 9.05 -5.55
C LEU A 231 10.66 9.95 -4.42
N LEU A 232 9.85 10.16 -3.39
CA LEU A 232 10.24 10.91 -2.18
C LEU A 232 11.41 10.22 -1.47
N LEU A 233 11.27 8.92 -1.21
CA LEU A 233 12.31 8.12 -0.53
C LEU A 233 13.63 8.09 -1.32
N HIS A 234 13.55 7.93 -2.65
CA HIS A 234 14.71 8.07 -3.51
C HIS A 234 15.33 9.48 -3.46
N GLY A 235 14.49 10.52 -3.42
CA GLY A 235 14.92 11.91 -3.25
C GLY A 235 15.73 12.14 -1.98
N ASP A 236 15.25 11.60 -0.86
CA ASP A 236 15.89 11.72 0.46
C ASP A 236 17.22 10.97 0.54
N CYS A 237 17.25 9.71 0.09
CA CYS A 237 18.42 8.84 0.23
C CYS A 237 19.50 9.06 -0.83
N VAL A 238 19.11 9.49 -2.05
CA VAL A 238 20.01 9.49 -3.20
C VAL A 238 20.27 10.90 -3.70
N LEU A 239 19.21 11.64 -4.04
CA LEU A 239 19.36 12.94 -4.71
C LEU A 239 19.88 14.04 -3.75
N ALA A 240 19.31 14.14 -2.55
CA ALA A 240 19.75 15.13 -1.57
C ALA A 240 21.21 14.94 -1.11
N PRO A 241 21.70 13.71 -0.81
CA PRO A 241 23.10 13.48 -0.53
C PRO A 241 24.03 13.72 -1.72
N ARG A 242 23.62 13.37 -2.96
CA ARG A 242 24.39 13.66 -4.18
C ARG A 242 24.59 15.16 -4.38
N HIS A 243 23.53 15.97 -4.21
CA HIS A 243 23.62 17.43 -4.29
C HIS A 243 24.56 18.00 -3.22
N ARG A 244 24.49 17.51 -1.97
CA ARG A 244 25.38 17.98 -0.89
C ARG A 244 26.86 17.71 -1.18
N LYS A 245 27.19 16.57 -1.80
CA LYS A 245 28.57 16.22 -2.22
C LYS A 245 29.09 17.09 -3.37
N GLN A 246 28.21 17.60 -4.23
CA GLN A 246 28.62 18.43 -5.38
C GLN A 246 29.01 19.87 -4.96
N PHE A 247 28.53 20.33 -3.81
CA PHE A 247 28.77 21.69 -3.28
C PHE A 247 29.80 21.75 -2.12
N ASN A 248 30.35 20.61 -1.72
CA ASN A 248 31.44 20.50 -0.72
C ASN A 248 32.76 20.17 -1.41
#